data_AF-A0A5C6ZM15-F1
#
_entry.id   AF-A0A5C6ZM15-F1
#
_cell.length_a   1.000
_cell.length_b   1.000
_cell.length_c   1.000
_cell.angle_alpha   90.00
_cell.angle_beta   90.00
_cell.angle_gamma   90.00
#
_symmetry.space_group_name_H-M   'P 1'
#
loop_
_entity.id
_entity.type
_entity.pdbx_description
1 polymer ?
#
loop_
_entity_poly.entity_id
_entity_poly.type
_entity_poly.pdbx_seq_one_letter_code
_entity_poly.pdbx_strand_id
1 'polypeptide(L)'
;MSNRLEKAIEKLYVAFHNNTLHPECCKSCAVGNILDNKDSWKHLSDDHGSLQLNYLGKVHQGLGRRFNGYTPQELLQVEASFLAACDYELPFRHNHKKPKNPTDKDLLFKGLCAVISFLCKLDHVPNVMDYTKLFEVENDKPKFALALA
;
A
#
# COMPACT_ATOMS: atom_id res chain seq x y z
N MET A 1 13.99 9.18 6.82
CA MET A 1 12.97 8.58 5.92
C MET A 1 13.38 8.89 4.49
N SER A 2 13.15 7.99 3.51
CA SER A 2 13.51 8.31 2.12
C SER A 2 12.52 9.29 1.51
N ASN A 3 12.97 10.11 0.54
CA ASN A 3 12.08 11.04 -0.19
C ASN A 3 10.96 10.30 -0.95
N ARG A 4 11.21 9.05 -1.37
CA ARG A 4 10.23 8.20 -2.07
C ARG A 4 9.08 7.80 -1.14
N LEU A 5 9.41 7.34 0.07
CA LEU A 5 8.42 6.93 1.08
C LEU A 5 7.61 8.12 1.58
N GLU A 6 8.24 9.25 1.86
CA GLU A 6 7.56 10.46 2.31
C GLU A 6 6.49 10.92 1.30
N LYS A 7 6.87 11.02 0.02
CA LYS A 7 5.93 11.34 -1.07
C LYS A 7 4.80 10.32 -1.20
N ALA A 8 5.09 9.03 -1.01
CA ALA A 8 4.06 7.99 -1.09
C ALA A 8 3.06 8.12 0.06
N ILE A 9 3.53 8.32 1.29
CA ILE A 9 2.68 8.53 2.47
C ILE A 9 1.83 9.79 2.30
N GLU A 10 2.43 10.90 1.87
CA GLU A 10 1.73 12.16 1.62
C GLU A 10 0.58 11.99 0.62
N LYS A 11 0.85 11.36 -0.54
CA LYS A 11 -0.17 11.09 -1.56
C LYS A 11 -1.31 10.22 -1.06
N LEU A 12 -0.99 9.17 -0.31
CA LEU A 12 -1.99 8.27 0.26
C LEU A 12 -2.82 8.96 1.35
N TYR A 13 -2.18 9.80 2.18
CA TYR A 13 -2.84 10.62 3.18
C TYR A 13 -3.87 11.56 2.53
N VAL A 14 -3.44 12.32 1.51
CA VAL A 14 -4.32 13.23 0.76
C VAL A 14 -5.49 12.46 0.14
N ALA A 15 -5.22 11.30 -0.49
CA ALA A 15 -6.27 10.51 -1.12
C ALA A 15 -7.29 9.95 -0.12
N PHE A 16 -6.83 9.49 1.04
CA PHE A 16 -7.70 9.00 2.10
C PHE A 16 -8.60 10.12 2.65
N HIS A 17 -8.03 11.28 3.00
CA HIS A 17 -8.79 12.39 3.57
C HIS A 17 -9.72 13.07 2.56
N ASN A 18 -9.36 13.09 1.27
CA ASN A 18 -10.20 13.67 0.22
C ASN A 18 -11.28 12.70 -0.32
N ASN A 19 -11.42 11.50 0.25
CA ASN A 19 -12.35 10.47 -0.21
C ASN A 19 -12.11 10.02 -1.67
N THR A 20 -10.87 10.08 -2.15
CA THR A 20 -10.50 9.68 -3.52
C THR A 20 -9.80 8.33 -3.59
N LEU A 21 -9.47 7.70 -2.45
CA LEU A 21 -8.89 6.36 -2.38
C LEU A 21 -9.95 5.29 -2.68
N HIS A 22 -9.73 4.45 -3.69
CA HIS A 22 -10.70 3.46 -4.16
C HIS A 22 -10.03 2.13 -4.60
N PRO A 23 -10.30 0.98 -3.93
CA PRO A 23 -9.67 -0.32 -4.23
C PRO A 23 -9.92 -0.82 -5.65
N GLU A 24 -11.13 -0.68 -6.17
CA GLU A 24 -11.49 -1.20 -7.50
C GLU A 24 -11.11 -0.28 -8.68
N CYS A 25 -10.33 0.79 -8.46
CA CYS A 25 -9.95 1.75 -9.51
C CYS A 25 -8.43 1.86 -9.66
N CYS A 26 -7.87 1.45 -10.80
CA CYS A 26 -6.42 1.44 -11.03
C CYS A 26 -5.74 2.83 -10.95
N LYS A 27 -6.50 3.93 -11.03
CA LYS A 27 -5.99 5.31 -10.88
C LYS A 27 -6.08 5.82 -9.45
N SER A 28 -6.96 5.23 -8.64
CA SER A 28 -7.35 5.74 -7.34
C SER A 28 -7.09 4.74 -6.20
N CYS A 29 -6.60 3.54 -6.49
CA CYS A 29 -6.09 2.61 -5.49
C CYS A 29 -4.77 3.11 -4.89
N ALA A 30 -4.18 2.35 -3.97
CA ALA A 30 -2.91 2.71 -3.35
C ALA A 30 -1.81 2.95 -4.39
N VAL A 31 -1.63 2.02 -5.35
CA VAL A 31 -0.63 2.17 -6.41
C VAL A 31 -0.95 3.36 -7.32
N GLY A 32 -2.20 3.50 -7.74
CA GLY A 32 -2.64 4.62 -8.59
C GLY A 32 -2.27 5.97 -7.99
N ASN A 33 -2.55 6.19 -6.70
CA ASN A 33 -2.18 7.44 -6.02
C ASN A 33 -0.67 7.63 -5.94
N ILE A 34 0.10 6.59 -5.57
CA ILE A 34 1.57 6.67 -5.54
C ILE A 34 2.13 7.08 -6.92
N LEU A 35 1.50 6.63 -8.00
CA LEU A 35 1.86 6.89 -9.40
C LEU A 35 1.15 8.10 -10.03
N ASP A 36 0.71 9.06 -9.23
CA ASP A 36 0.11 10.33 -9.71
C ASP A 36 -1.18 10.11 -10.51
N ASN A 37 -2.03 9.22 -9.99
CA ASN A 37 -3.29 8.79 -10.59
C ASN A 37 -3.17 8.18 -12.00
N LYS A 38 -2.00 7.62 -12.31
CA LYS A 38 -1.74 6.86 -13.54
C LYS A 38 -2.04 5.38 -13.34
N ASP A 39 -2.58 4.75 -14.38
CA ASP A 39 -2.97 3.34 -14.37
C ASP A 39 -2.06 2.45 -15.22
N SER A 40 -0.93 2.97 -15.72
CA SER A 40 0.00 2.22 -16.57
C SER A 40 0.55 0.95 -15.91
N TRP A 41 0.60 0.92 -14.57
CA TRP A 41 1.01 -0.22 -13.77
C TRP A 41 0.08 -1.43 -13.91
N LYS A 42 -1.20 -1.23 -14.26
CA LYS A 42 -2.18 -2.31 -14.43
C LYS A 42 -1.78 -3.28 -15.53
N HIS A 43 -0.95 -2.85 -16.48
CA HIS A 43 -0.46 -3.67 -17.60
C HIS A 43 0.73 -4.56 -17.22
N LEU A 44 1.24 -4.48 -15.99
CA LEU A 44 2.35 -5.30 -15.50
C LEU A 44 1.90 -6.72 -15.09
N SER A 45 0.61 -6.92 -14.87
CA SER A 45 -0.01 -8.23 -14.59
C SER A 45 -1.28 -8.38 -15.42
N ASP A 46 -1.75 -9.62 -15.56
CA ASP A 46 -2.96 -9.93 -16.32
C ASP A 46 -4.22 -9.84 -15.45
N ASP A 47 -4.08 -10.03 -14.14
CA ASP A 47 -5.18 -10.01 -13.16
C ASP A 47 -4.95 -8.90 -12.12
N HIS A 48 -6.02 -8.18 -11.74
CA HIS A 48 -5.94 -7.11 -10.73
C HIS A 48 -5.62 -7.72 -9.35
N GLY A 49 -4.57 -7.22 -8.71
CA GLY A 49 -4.12 -7.72 -7.40
C GLY A 49 -3.32 -9.02 -7.47
N SER A 50 -2.99 -9.51 -8.66
CA SER A 50 -2.04 -10.62 -8.83
C SER A 50 -0.62 -10.17 -8.55
N LEU A 51 0.16 -11.05 -7.89
CA LEU A 51 1.60 -10.88 -7.68
C LEU A 51 2.44 -11.35 -8.87
N GLN A 52 1.81 -11.97 -9.88
CA GLN A 52 2.48 -12.52 -11.03
C GLN A 52 2.65 -11.46 -12.12
N LEU A 53 3.90 -11.13 -12.44
CA LEU A 53 4.21 -10.30 -13.61
C LEU A 53 3.87 -11.06 -14.90
N ASN A 54 3.22 -10.37 -15.83
CA ASN A 54 3.04 -10.85 -17.20
C ASN A 54 4.33 -10.63 -18.03
N TYR A 55 4.28 -10.90 -19.33
CA TYR A 55 5.47 -10.72 -20.19
C TYR A 55 6.03 -9.29 -20.13
N LEU A 56 5.17 -8.27 -20.27
CA LEU A 56 5.58 -6.87 -20.22
C LEU A 56 6.16 -6.51 -18.84
N GLY A 57 5.51 -6.97 -17.77
CA GLY A 57 5.99 -6.81 -16.40
C GLY A 57 7.38 -7.40 -16.18
N LYS A 58 7.63 -8.62 -16.67
CA LYS A 58 8.93 -9.30 -16.59
C LYS A 58 10.02 -8.57 -17.35
N VAL A 59 9.71 -8.06 -18.55
CA VAL A 59 10.66 -7.25 -19.33
C VAL A 59 11.04 -5.97 -18.57
N HIS A 60 10.06 -5.23 -18.06
CA HIS A 60 10.34 -4.02 -17.27
C HIS A 60 11.10 -4.32 -15.97
N GLN A 61 10.79 -5.43 -15.31
CA GLN A 61 11.50 -5.89 -14.13
C GLN A 61 12.96 -6.22 -14.45
N GLY A 62 13.20 -6.99 -15.50
CA GLY A 62 14.55 -7.39 -15.92
C GLY A 62 15.43 -6.23 -16.37
N LEU A 63 14.84 -5.21 -17.00
CA LEU A 63 15.54 -3.97 -17.38
C LEU A 63 15.78 -3.02 -16.18
N GLY A 64 15.31 -3.36 -14.98
CA GLY A 64 15.42 -2.49 -13.81
C GLY A 64 14.59 -1.21 -13.90
N ARG A 65 13.52 -1.20 -14.72
CA ARG A 65 12.63 -0.04 -14.87
C ARG A 65 11.98 0.29 -13.52
N ARG A 66 11.91 1.58 -13.18
CA ARG A 66 11.26 2.09 -11.97
C ARG A 66 10.12 3.03 -12.30
N PHE A 67 9.08 3.01 -11.49
CA PHE A 67 7.89 3.86 -11.56
C PHE A 67 7.77 4.63 -10.25
N ASN A 68 8.05 5.93 -10.27
CA ASN A 68 8.22 6.73 -9.04
C ASN A 68 9.16 6.08 -8.01
N GLY A 69 10.20 5.40 -8.52
CA GLY A 69 11.18 4.68 -7.71
C GLY A 69 10.83 3.22 -7.40
N TYR A 70 9.66 2.70 -7.76
CA TYR A 70 9.25 1.32 -7.47
C TYR A 70 9.48 0.36 -8.65
N THR A 71 9.94 -0.87 -8.41
CA THR A 71 9.94 -1.92 -9.46
C THR A 71 8.53 -2.36 -9.81
N PRO A 72 8.32 -2.98 -11.00
CA PRO A 72 7.08 -3.69 -11.29
C PRO A 72 6.63 -4.64 -10.18
N GLN A 73 7.52 -5.45 -9.63
CA GLN A 73 7.17 -6.39 -8.56
C GLN A 73 6.76 -5.67 -7.27
N GLU A 74 7.47 -4.61 -6.88
CA GLU A 74 7.10 -3.79 -5.71
C GLU A 74 5.70 -3.19 -5.88
N LEU A 75 5.34 -2.70 -7.07
CA LEU A 75 4.01 -2.17 -7.34
C LEU A 75 2.91 -3.23 -7.16
N LEU A 76 3.10 -4.44 -7.69
CA LEU A 76 2.14 -5.53 -7.50
C LEU A 76 1.99 -5.92 -6.02
N GLN A 77 3.08 -5.91 -5.26
CA GLN A 77 3.07 -6.18 -3.83
C GLN A 77 2.34 -5.10 -3.02
N VAL A 78 2.50 -3.82 -3.40
CA VAL A 78 1.73 -2.72 -2.80
C VAL A 78 0.23 -2.93 -3.04
N GLU A 79 -0.19 -3.21 -4.27
CA GLU A 79 -1.60 -3.39 -4.60
C GLU A 79 -2.20 -4.60 -3.89
N ALA A 80 -1.50 -5.74 -3.92
CA ALA A 80 -1.95 -6.94 -3.23
C ALA A 80 -2.07 -6.72 -1.72
N SER A 81 -1.12 -6.00 -1.11
CA SER A 81 -1.19 -5.65 0.32
C SER A 81 -2.40 -4.77 0.63
N PHE A 82 -2.69 -3.80 -0.23
CA PHE A 82 -3.84 -2.91 -0.08
C PHE A 82 -5.17 -3.66 -0.16
N LEU A 83 -5.35 -4.45 -1.22
CA LEU A 83 -6.58 -5.21 -1.49
C LEU A 83 -6.81 -6.28 -0.43
N ALA A 84 -5.79 -7.04 -0.03
CA ALA A 84 -5.90 -8.07 0.99
C ALA A 84 -6.34 -7.48 2.35
N ALA A 85 -5.78 -6.32 2.74
CA ALA A 85 -6.16 -5.61 3.96
C ALA A 85 -7.56 -4.96 3.86
N CYS A 86 -8.08 -4.77 2.65
CA CYS A 86 -9.45 -4.36 2.38
C CYS A 86 -10.42 -5.55 2.21
N ASP A 87 -10.06 -6.74 2.70
CA ASP A 87 -10.88 -7.96 2.67
C ASP A 87 -11.26 -8.48 1.26
N TYR A 88 -10.46 -8.14 0.23
CA TYR A 88 -10.60 -8.73 -1.10
C TYR A 88 -9.90 -10.08 -1.17
N GLU A 89 -10.51 -11.02 -1.88
CA GLU A 89 -9.87 -12.25 -2.29
C GLU A 89 -9.03 -12.02 -3.56
N LEU A 90 -7.79 -12.50 -3.54
CA LEU A 90 -6.76 -12.22 -4.55
C LEU A 90 -6.36 -13.48 -5.33
N PRO A 91 -6.09 -13.36 -6.65
CA PRO A 91 -6.29 -12.16 -7.49
C PRO A 91 -7.78 -11.80 -7.61
N PHE A 92 -8.09 -10.51 -7.71
CA PHE A 92 -9.45 -10.02 -7.71
C PHE A 92 -10.16 -10.37 -9.04
N ARG A 93 -11.24 -11.16 -8.94
CA ARG A 93 -12.13 -11.49 -10.05
C ARG A 93 -13.57 -11.19 -9.67
N HIS A 94 -14.45 -11.05 -10.67
CA HIS A 94 -15.83 -10.61 -10.43
C HIS A 94 -16.62 -11.51 -9.46
N ASN A 95 -16.30 -12.81 -9.40
CA ASN A 95 -16.96 -13.80 -8.56
C ASN A 95 -16.31 -13.99 -7.18
N HIS A 96 -15.20 -13.30 -6.92
CA HIS A 96 -14.45 -13.48 -5.67
C HIS A 96 -15.06 -12.65 -4.54
N LYS A 97 -14.75 -13.05 -3.31
CA LYS A 97 -15.17 -12.31 -2.13
C LYS A 97 -14.64 -10.88 -2.20
N LYS A 98 -15.55 -9.92 -1.99
CA LYS A 98 -15.23 -8.50 -1.88
C LYS A 98 -16.12 -7.80 -0.84
N PRO A 99 -15.66 -6.71 -0.24
CA PRO A 99 -16.47 -5.91 0.69
C PRO A 99 -17.73 -5.38 0.00
N LYS A 100 -18.83 -5.27 0.77
CA LYS A 100 -20.07 -4.67 0.27
C LYS A 100 -19.92 -3.18 -0.04
N ASN A 101 -19.13 -2.48 0.77
CA ASN A 101 -18.80 -1.07 0.59
C ASN A 101 -17.27 -0.91 0.40
N PRO A 102 -16.77 -0.92 -0.85
CA PRO A 102 -15.35 -0.73 -1.17
C PRO A 102 -14.71 0.55 -0.63
N THR A 103 -15.50 1.58 -0.35
CA THR A 103 -15.03 2.90 0.11
C THR A 103 -15.30 3.14 1.60
N ASP A 104 -15.62 2.08 2.35
CA ASP A 104 -15.73 2.12 3.79
C ASP A 104 -14.44 2.66 4.45
N LYS A 105 -14.58 3.62 5.36
CA LYS A 105 -13.44 4.34 5.92
C LYS A 105 -12.53 3.48 6.78
N ASP A 106 -13.10 2.58 7.57
CA ASP A 106 -12.32 1.70 8.45
C ASP A 106 -11.57 0.66 7.60
N LEU A 107 -12.21 0.16 6.55
CA LEU A 107 -11.59 -0.74 5.59
C LEU A 107 -10.42 -0.07 4.85
N LEU A 108 -10.65 1.13 4.31
CA LEU A 108 -9.62 1.90 3.63
C LEU A 108 -8.47 2.26 4.56
N PHE A 109 -8.74 2.55 5.83
CA PHE A 109 -7.72 2.84 6.83
C PHE A 109 -6.86 1.61 7.12
N LYS A 110 -7.45 0.41 7.26
CA LYS A 110 -6.69 -0.85 7.36
C LYS A 110 -5.80 -1.07 6.13
N GLY A 111 -6.36 -0.86 4.94
CA GLY A 111 -5.62 -0.92 3.67
C GLY A 111 -4.42 0.04 3.66
N LEU A 112 -4.64 1.29 4.07
CA LEU A 112 -3.62 2.32 4.17
C LEU A 112 -2.50 1.92 5.15
N CYS A 113 -2.85 1.46 6.35
CA CYS A 113 -1.88 0.99 7.34
C CYS A 113 -1.03 -0.18 6.81
N ALA A 114 -1.65 -1.14 6.10
CA ALA A 114 -0.94 -2.27 5.51
C ALA A 114 0.05 -1.82 4.43
N VAL A 115 -0.35 -0.89 3.56
CA VAL A 115 0.52 -0.31 2.53
C VAL A 115 1.68 0.45 3.15
N ILE A 116 1.43 1.36 4.10
CA ILE A 116 2.50 2.13 4.75
C ILE A 116 3.48 1.18 5.45
N SER A 117 2.99 0.18 6.16
CA SER A 117 3.82 -0.84 6.81
C SER A 117 4.70 -1.58 5.79
N PHE A 118 4.17 -1.91 4.61
CA PHE A 118 4.92 -2.53 3.53
C PHE A 118 5.96 -1.60 2.92
N LEU A 119 5.62 -0.33 2.66
CA LEU A 119 6.54 0.67 2.13
C LEU A 119 7.71 0.93 3.11
N CYS A 120 7.44 0.97 4.42
CA CYS A 120 8.49 1.06 5.45
C CYS A 120 9.47 -0.12 5.36
N LYS A 121 8.97 -1.35 5.14
CA LYS A 121 9.83 -2.54 4.96
C LYS A 121 10.70 -2.44 3.72
N LEU A 122 10.17 -1.96 2.59
CA LEU A 122 10.95 -1.74 1.36
C LEU A 122 12.11 -0.76 1.58
N ASP A 123 11.88 0.25 2.41
CA ASP A 123 12.86 1.30 2.72
C ASP A 123 13.74 0.99 3.93
N HIS A 124 13.60 -0.21 4.52
CA HIS A 124 14.35 -0.64 5.70
C HIS A 124 14.22 0.34 6.89
N VAL A 125 13.05 0.96 7.03
CA VAL A 125 12.70 1.84 8.16
C VAL A 125 11.66 1.16 9.06
N PRO A 126 11.68 1.43 10.38
CA PRO A 126 10.62 0.97 11.27
C PRO A 126 9.25 1.44 10.79
N ASN A 127 8.21 0.63 11.03
CA ASN A 127 6.85 0.99 10.69
C ASN A 127 6.44 2.27 11.44
N VAL A 128 6.20 3.34 10.70
CA VAL A 128 5.85 4.66 11.28
C VAL A 128 4.46 4.68 11.90
N MET A 129 3.61 3.69 11.59
CA MET A 129 2.27 3.53 12.17
C MET A 129 2.27 2.62 13.41
N ASP A 130 3.40 2.00 13.75
CA ASP A 130 3.48 1.06 14.86
C ASP A 130 3.79 1.78 16.18
N TYR A 131 2.73 2.18 16.86
CA TYR A 131 2.80 2.75 18.20
C TYR A 131 2.70 1.70 19.32
N THR A 132 2.64 0.40 19.00
CA THR A 132 2.46 -0.66 20.02
C THR A 132 3.59 -0.64 21.05
N LYS A 133 4.80 -0.30 20.62
CA LYS A 133 5.97 -0.14 21.50
C LYS A 133 5.74 0.88 22.62
N LEU A 134 4.99 1.95 22.37
CA LEU A 134 4.71 2.96 23.39
C LEU A 134 3.84 2.42 24.54
N PHE A 135 3.14 1.31 24.31
CA PHE A 135 2.28 0.67 25.29
C PHE A 135 2.91 -0.59 25.90
N GLU A 136 4.17 -0.91 25.57
CA GLU A 136 4.90 -1.98 26.26
C GLU A 136 5.14 -1.62 27.73
N VAL A 137 4.79 -2.54 28.63
CA VAL A 137 4.93 -2.38 30.08
C VAL A 137 5.97 -3.37 30.59
N GLU A 138 6.89 -2.90 31.43
CA GLU A 138 7.88 -3.71 32.13
C GLU A 138 7.89 -3.32 33.61
N ASN A 139 7.66 -4.28 34.51
CA ASN A 139 7.53 -4.06 35.97
C ASN A 139 6.49 -2.96 36.32
N ASP A 140 5.30 -3.05 35.73
CA ASP A 140 4.18 -2.11 35.90
C ASP A 140 4.51 -0.65 35.54
N LYS A 141 5.55 -0.43 34.73
CA LYS A 141 5.96 0.89 34.23
C LYS A 141 6.05 0.91 32.71
N PRO A 142 5.75 2.04 32.06
CA PRO A 142 5.93 2.17 30.61
C PRO A 142 7.40 1.97 30.26
N LYS A 143 7.68 1.01 29.39
CA LYS A 143 9.04 0.72 28.94
C LYS A 143 9.61 1.84 28.06
N PHE A 144 8.73 2.56 27.36
CA PHE A 144 9.08 3.69 26.51
C PHE A 144 8.27 4.93 26.95
N ALA A 145 8.96 6.05 27.15
CA ALA A 145 8.33 7.32 27.46
C ALA A 145 8.08 8.11 26.16
N LEU A 146 6.90 8.73 26.05
CA LEU A 146 6.62 9.73 25.02
C LEU A 146 7.43 10.99 25.32
N ALA A 147 8.31 11.39 24.40
CA ALA A 147 8.92 12.71 24.44
C ALA A 147 7.85 13.74 24.09
N LEU A 148 7.27 14.38 25.11
CA LEU A 148 6.39 15.53 24.94
C LEU A 148 7.26 16.73 24.59
N ALA A 149 7.05 17.31 23.41
CA ALA A 149 7.65 18.56 22.97
C ALA A 149 6.79 19.76 23.39
#